data_AF-A0A8T5UAS5-F1
#
_entry.id   AF-A0A8T5UAS5-F1
#
_cell.length_a   1.000
_cell.length_b   1.000
_cell.length_c   1.000
_cell.angle_alpha   90.00
_cell.angle_beta   90.00
_cell.angle_gamma   90.00
#
_symmetry.space_group_name_H-M   'P 1'
#
loop_
_entity.id
_entity.type
_entity.pdbx_description
1 polymer ?
#
loop_
_entity_poly.entity_id
_entity_poly.type
_entity_poly.pdbx_seq_one_letter_code
_entity_poly.pdbx_strand_id
1 'polypeptide(L)'
;MVSYRLVLGIIVGIVFSFFTVFFFNMEATIIQIQIYLQTDILKVIILQIGANFKFDLIAFFTGTPSITEFFAPQLLACIFIGYVSGTISKGVKRGLTASSLVIIIGFLIWMLLSVISGEDLMALFQGAQLSVTVGGILSAILGAVIGGLIGGFISGPYEEVY
;
A
#
# COMPACT_ATOMS: atom_id res chain seq x y z
N MET A 1 6.86 23.10 -14.31
CA MET A 1 5.96 23.11 -13.13
C MET A 1 5.66 21.66 -12.75
N VAL A 2 5.81 21.29 -11.47
CA VAL A 2 5.23 20.02 -11.00
C VAL A 2 3.72 20.13 -11.23
N SER A 3 3.18 19.25 -12.09
CA SER A 3 1.76 19.28 -12.40
C SER A 3 0.98 18.95 -11.14
N TYR A 4 0.09 19.84 -10.72
CA TYR A 4 -0.79 19.69 -9.55
C TYR A 4 -1.43 18.30 -9.48
N ARG A 5 -1.71 17.68 -10.62
CA ARG A 5 -2.26 16.32 -10.72
C ARG A 5 -1.37 15.24 -10.15
N LEU A 6 -0.05 15.35 -10.31
CA LEU A 6 0.89 14.39 -9.73
C LEU A 6 0.84 14.46 -8.20
N VAL A 7 0.88 15.67 -7.65
CA VAL A 7 0.82 15.89 -6.20
C VAL A 7 -0.53 15.42 -5.65
N LEU A 8 -1.64 15.75 -6.32
CA LEU A 8 -2.96 15.28 -5.94
C LEU A 8 -3.08 13.76 -5.98
N GLY A 9 -2.54 13.10 -7.01
CA GLY A 9 -2.55 11.64 -7.10
C GLY A 9 -1.81 10.99 -5.93
N ILE A 10 -0.68 11.56 -5.51
CA ILE A 10 0.07 11.11 -4.35
C ILE A 10 -0.74 11.32 -3.06
N ILE A 11 -1.29 12.52 -2.83
CA ILE A 11 -2.06 12.83 -1.61
C ILE A 11 -3.28 11.90 -1.51
N VAL A 12 -4.06 11.79 -2.58
CA VAL A 12 -5.25 10.92 -2.60
C VAL A 12 -4.86 9.46 -2.40
N GLY A 13 -3.79 9.00 -3.04
CA GLY A 13 -3.29 7.64 -2.84
C GLY A 13 -2.87 7.36 -1.39
N ILE A 14 -2.19 8.30 -0.74
CA ILE A 14 -1.83 8.18 0.68
C ILE A 14 -3.08 8.14 1.55
N VAL A 15 -4.06 9.00 1.33
CA VAL A 15 -5.31 8.97 2.10
C VAL A 15 -6.00 7.61 1.93
N PHE A 16 -6.07 7.10 0.70
CA PHE A 16 -6.68 5.81 0.42
C PHE A 16 -5.94 4.64 1.07
N SER A 17 -4.63 4.75 1.29
CA SER A 17 -3.83 3.71 1.95
C SER A 17 -4.25 3.43 3.40
N PHE A 18 -4.85 4.41 4.09
CA PHE A 18 -5.43 4.20 5.42
C PHE A 18 -6.79 3.48 5.39
N PHE A 19 -7.50 3.53 4.27
CA PHE A 19 -8.86 3.00 4.16
C PHE A 19 -8.94 1.64 3.46
N THR A 20 -7.82 1.08 2.99
CA THR A 20 -7.77 -0.19 2.24
C THR A 20 -8.37 -1.36 2.99
N VAL A 21 -8.15 -1.41 4.31
CA VAL A 21 -8.71 -2.43 5.21
C VAL A 21 -10.23 -2.52 5.07
N PHE A 22 -10.90 -1.39 4.89
CA PHE A 22 -12.35 -1.30 4.74
C PHE A 22 -12.80 -1.61 3.30
N PHE A 23 -12.09 -1.10 2.29
CA PHE A 23 -12.44 -1.32 0.88
C PHE A 23 -12.40 -2.80 0.47
N PHE A 24 -11.49 -3.57 1.05
CA PHE A 24 -11.28 -4.98 0.70
C PHE A 24 -11.64 -5.95 1.83
N ASN A 25 -12.35 -5.48 2.86
CA ASN A 25 -12.85 -6.27 3.99
C ASN A 25 -11.80 -7.22 4.60
N MET A 26 -10.68 -6.67 5.07
CA MET A 26 -9.60 -7.46 5.67
C MET A 26 -9.96 -7.87 7.10
N GLU A 27 -10.84 -8.86 7.24
CA GLU A 27 -11.51 -9.25 8.48
C GLU A 27 -10.57 -9.36 9.68
N ALA A 28 -9.45 -10.08 9.55
CA ALA A 28 -8.47 -10.25 10.63
C ALA A 28 -7.88 -8.90 11.12
N THR A 29 -7.62 -7.96 10.20
CA THR A 29 -7.14 -6.62 10.56
C THR A 29 -8.26 -5.75 11.12
N ILE A 30 -9.50 -5.90 10.62
CA ILE A 30 -10.67 -5.19 11.15
C ILE A 30 -10.91 -5.58 12.61
N ILE A 31 -10.85 -6.86 12.93
CA ILE A 31 -11.00 -7.35 14.32
C ILE A 31 -9.91 -6.75 15.21
N GLN A 32 -8.65 -6.72 14.77
CA GLN A 32 -7.57 -6.08 15.53
C GLN A 32 -7.83 -4.58 15.73
N ILE A 33 -8.27 -3.87 14.70
CA ILE A 33 -8.63 -2.45 14.79
C ILE A 33 -9.74 -2.24 15.82
N GLN A 34 -10.78 -3.08 15.84
CA GLN A 34 -11.88 -2.97 16.80
C GLN A 34 -11.41 -3.14 18.25
N ILE A 35 -10.47 -4.06 18.50
CA ILE A 35 -9.88 -4.26 19.83
C ILE A 35 -9.10 -3.03 20.27
N TYR A 36 -8.28 -2.46 19.39
CA TYR A 36 -7.45 -1.30 19.72
C TYR A 36 -8.19 0.04 19.66
N LEU A 37 -9.38 0.11 19.04
CA LEU A 37 -10.17 1.33 18.92
C LEU A 37 -10.48 1.99 20.27
N GLN A 38 -10.63 1.18 21.32
CA GLN A 38 -10.99 1.65 22.66
C GLN A 38 -9.77 1.95 23.54
N THR A 39 -8.57 1.53 23.13
CA THR A 39 -7.39 1.53 24.00
C THR A 39 -6.23 2.36 23.44
N ASP A 40 -6.01 2.31 22.13
CA ASP A 40 -4.84 2.92 21.49
C ASP A 40 -5.14 3.31 20.03
N ILE A 41 -5.48 4.58 19.85
CA ILE A 41 -5.77 5.16 18.52
C ILE A 41 -4.52 5.12 17.63
N LEU A 42 -3.32 5.26 18.18
CA LEU A 42 -2.09 5.24 17.40
C LEU A 42 -1.88 3.86 16.79
N LYS A 43 -2.12 2.79 17.55
CA LYS A 43 -2.10 1.41 17.03
C LYS A 43 -3.13 1.17 15.93
N VAL A 44 -4.32 1.77 16.03
CA VAL A 44 -5.32 1.67 14.95
C VAL A 44 -4.77 2.26 13.65
N ILE A 45 -4.13 3.42 13.70
CA ILE A 45 -3.55 4.07 12.52
C ILE A 45 -2.41 3.21 11.94
N ILE A 46 -1.55 2.63 12.79
CA ILE A 46 -0.47 1.72 12.39
C ILE A 46 -1.04 0.48 11.69
N LEU A 47 -2.09 -0.12 12.24
CA LEU A 47 -2.73 -1.29 11.67
C LEU A 47 -3.39 -1.00 10.32
N GLN A 48 -4.00 0.18 10.17
CA GLN A 48 -4.61 0.62 8.91
C GLN A 48 -3.57 0.73 7.80
N ILE A 49 -2.48 1.44 8.04
CA ILE A 49 -1.44 1.63 7.02
C ILE A 49 -0.59 0.37 6.80
N GLY A 50 -0.31 -0.37 7.87
CA GLY A 50 0.46 -1.61 7.87
C GLY A 50 -0.24 -2.75 7.12
N ALA A 51 -1.57 -2.71 7.01
CA ALA A 51 -2.34 -3.69 6.27
C ALA A 51 -1.93 -3.80 4.79
N ASN A 52 -1.46 -2.71 4.20
CA ASN A 52 -0.97 -2.68 2.81
C ASN A 52 0.26 -3.58 2.60
N PHE A 53 1.00 -3.88 3.68
CA PHE A 53 2.24 -4.66 3.66
C PHE A 53 2.05 -6.08 4.25
N LYS A 54 0.82 -6.52 4.51
CA LYS A 54 0.57 -7.83 5.15
C LYS A 54 0.64 -9.04 4.21
N PHE A 55 0.58 -8.85 2.89
CA PHE A 55 0.65 -9.98 1.95
C PHE A 55 2.09 -10.35 1.63
N ASP A 56 2.52 -11.51 2.12
CA ASP A 56 3.85 -12.04 1.87
C ASP A 56 3.93 -12.70 0.48
N LEU A 57 4.46 -11.94 -0.48
CA LEU A 57 4.70 -12.44 -1.83
C LEU A 57 5.73 -13.58 -1.88
N ILE A 58 6.73 -13.57 -1.01
CA ILE A 58 7.80 -14.57 -1.00
C ILE A 58 7.20 -15.90 -0.55
N ALA A 59 6.49 -15.91 0.57
CA ALA A 59 5.80 -17.09 1.07
C ALA A 59 4.82 -17.66 0.04
N PHE A 60 4.07 -16.79 -0.66
CA PHE A 60 3.15 -17.21 -1.72
C PHE A 60 3.84 -18.05 -2.81
N PHE A 61 5.02 -17.62 -3.29
CA PHE A 61 5.75 -18.36 -4.35
C PHE A 61 6.58 -19.52 -3.83
N THR A 62 7.05 -19.50 -2.58
CA THR A 62 7.83 -20.59 -1.99
C THR A 62 6.95 -21.72 -1.41
N GLY A 63 5.68 -21.44 -1.14
CA GLY A 63 4.71 -22.40 -0.63
C GLY A 63 3.96 -23.14 -1.75
N THR A 64 2.80 -23.66 -1.40
CA THR A 64 1.81 -24.17 -2.37
C THR A 64 0.80 -23.06 -2.67
N PRO A 65 1.00 -22.25 -3.73
CA PRO A 65 0.15 -21.10 -4.01
C PRO A 65 -1.29 -21.55 -4.27
N SER A 66 -2.25 -20.97 -3.54
CA SER A 66 -3.67 -21.15 -3.80
C SER A 66 -4.22 -19.99 -4.64
N ILE A 67 -5.17 -20.26 -5.53
CA ILE A 67 -5.82 -19.20 -6.35
C ILE A 67 -6.50 -18.15 -5.45
N THR A 68 -7.02 -18.58 -4.30
CA THR A 68 -7.62 -17.71 -3.29
C THR A 68 -6.63 -16.73 -2.67
N GLU A 69 -5.37 -17.14 -2.48
CA GLU A 69 -4.31 -16.24 -2.00
C GLU A 69 -3.86 -15.26 -3.08
N PHE A 70 -3.96 -15.60 -4.37
CA PHE A 70 -3.62 -14.67 -5.45
C PHE A 70 -4.55 -13.44 -5.47
N PHE A 71 -5.82 -13.61 -5.09
CA PHE A 71 -6.78 -12.52 -4.91
C PHE A 71 -6.78 -11.95 -3.49
N ALA A 72 -5.63 -12.00 -2.81
CA ALA A 72 -5.50 -11.46 -1.48
C ALA A 72 -5.95 -9.98 -1.43
N PRO A 73 -6.86 -9.64 -0.50
CA PRO A 73 -7.36 -8.28 -0.29
C PRO A 73 -6.28 -7.19 -0.28
N GLN A 74 -5.13 -7.49 0.31
CA GLN A 74 -4.00 -6.57 0.45
C GLN A 74 -3.34 -6.26 -0.89
N LEU A 75 -3.13 -7.28 -1.73
CA LEU A 75 -2.56 -7.11 -3.06
C LEU A 75 -3.52 -6.30 -3.94
N LEU A 76 -4.81 -6.65 -3.92
CA LEU A 76 -5.85 -5.91 -4.63
C LEU A 76 -5.97 -4.46 -4.15
N ALA A 77 -5.81 -4.22 -2.85
CA ALA A 77 -5.77 -2.88 -2.28
C ALA A 77 -4.62 -2.05 -2.83
N CYS A 78 -3.40 -2.61 -2.87
CA CYS A 78 -2.24 -1.92 -3.42
C CYS A 78 -2.39 -1.65 -4.93
N ILE A 79 -2.98 -2.59 -5.69
CA ILE A 79 -3.35 -2.37 -7.10
C ILE A 79 -4.36 -1.23 -7.22
N PHE A 80 -5.39 -1.20 -6.38
CA PHE A 80 -6.42 -0.17 -6.42
C PHE A 80 -5.87 1.22 -6.08
N ILE A 81 -5.06 1.34 -5.03
CA ILE A 81 -4.40 2.60 -4.69
C ILE A 81 -3.51 3.07 -5.84
N GLY A 82 -2.70 2.16 -6.39
CA GLY A 82 -1.84 2.46 -7.53
C GLY A 82 -2.64 2.94 -8.73
N TYR A 83 -3.76 2.28 -9.02
CA TYR A 83 -4.69 2.64 -10.08
C TYR A 83 -5.29 4.03 -9.89
N VAL A 84 -5.82 4.34 -8.71
CA VAL A 84 -6.41 5.65 -8.41
C VAL A 84 -5.36 6.75 -8.53
N SER A 85 -4.20 6.58 -7.88
CA SER A 85 -3.09 7.54 -7.94
C SER A 85 -2.60 7.73 -9.39
N GLY A 86 -2.46 6.64 -10.13
CA GLY A 86 -2.06 6.63 -11.54
C GLY A 86 -3.04 7.39 -12.42
N THR A 87 -4.34 7.12 -12.26
CA THR A 87 -5.42 7.75 -13.03
C THR A 87 -5.47 9.26 -12.80
N ILE A 88 -5.31 9.72 -11.56
CA ILE A 88 -5.31 11.15 -11.23
C ILE A 88 -4.08 11.84 -11.83
N SER A 89 -2.91 11.22 -11.72
CA SER A 89 -1.65 11.82 -12.15
C SER A 89 -1.50 11.99 -13.67
N LYS A 90 -2.26 11.20 -14.45
CA LYS A 90 -2.25 11.11 -15.92
C LYS A 90 -0.92 10.71 -16.56
N GLY A 91 -0.98 9.77 -17.49
CA GLY A 91 0.16 9.31 -18.27
C GLY A 91 1.02 8.28 -17.54
N VAL A 92 1.50 7.29 -18.28
CA VAL A 92 2.17 6.08 -17.74
C VAL A 92 3.36 6.42 -16.83
N LYS A 93 4.27 7.31 -17.27
CA LYS A 93 5.47 7.67 -16.49
C LYS A 93 5.11 8.31 -15.14
N ARG A 94 4.10 9.19 -15.14
CA ARG A 94 3.66 9.89 -13.93
C ARG A 94 2.83 8.99 -13.05
N GLY A 95 2.02 8.11 -13.63
CA GLY A 95 1.27 7.10 -12.89
C GLY A 95 2.19 6.15 -12.13
N LEU A 96 3.25 5.67 -12.78
CA LEU A 96 4.30 4.91 -12.12
C LEU A 96 4.97 5.70 -10.98
N THR A 97 5.29 6.97 -11.23
CA THR A 97 5.95 7.82 -10.23
C THR A 97 5.05 8.04 -9.02
N ALA A 98 3.79 8.40 -9.25
CA ALA A 98 2.81 8.67 -8.20
C ALA A 98 2.50 7.41 -7.39
N SER A 99 2.24 6.28 -8.04
CA SER A 99 1.90 5.04 -7.35
C SER A 99 3.07 4.50 -6.52
N SER A 100 4.30 4.56 -7.06
CA SER A 100 5.50 4.14 -6.33
C SER A 100 5.75 5.02 -5.11
N LEU A 101 5.60 6.35 -5.26
CA LEU A 101 5.75 7.29 -4.14
C LEU A 101 4.70 7.07 -3.06
N VAL A 102 3.45 6.74 -3.40
CA VAL A 102 2.41 6.44 -2.41
C VAL A 102 2.83 5.27 -1.52
N ILE A 103 3.37 4.19 -2.10
CA ILE A 103 3.82 3.03 -1.32
C ILE A 103 5.06 3.36 -0.50
N ILE A 104 6.05 4.05 -1.07
CA ILE A 104 7.27 4.44 -0.34
C ILE A 104 6.91 5.34 0.84
N ILE A 105 6.08 6.36 0.63
CA ILE A 105 5.64 7.27 1.69
C ILE A 105 4.80 6.51 2.71
N GLY A 106 3.89 5.63 2.27
CA GLY A 106 3.09 4.80 3.17
C GLY A 106 3.94 3.89 4.05
N PHE A 107 4.99 3.30 3.49
CA PHE A 107 5.97 2.49 4.23
C PHE A 107 6.74 3.33 5.25
N LEU A 108 7.20 4.52 4.86
CA LEU A 108 7.90 5.43 5.77
C LEU A 108 6.99 5.90 6.93
N ILE A 109 5.74 6.23 6.64
CA ILE A 109 4.76 6.60 7.67
C ILE A 109 4.53 5.42 8.59
N TRP A 110 4.33 4.21 8.06
CA TRP A 110 4.15 3.00 8.86
C TRP A 110 5.33 2.78 9.81
N MET A 111 6.56 2.81 9.29
CA MET A 111 7.78 2.67 10.08
C MET A 111 7.91 3.74 11.18
N LEU A 112 7.65 5.01 10.85
CA LEU A 112 7.72 6.11 11.81
C LEU A 112 6.69 5.94 12.93
N LEU A 113 5.46 5.59 12.59
CA LEU A 113 4.40 5.39 13.58
C LEU A 113 4.69 4.18 14.47
N SER A 114 5.21 3.08 13.91
CA SER A 114 5.66 1.92 14.69
C SER A 114 6.76 2.28 15.70
N VAL A 115 7.71 3.14 15.34
CA VAL A 115 8.72 3.62 16.32
C VAL A 115 8.06 4.43 17.44
N ILE A 116 7.14 5.34 17.08
CA ILE A 116 6.46 6.20 18.06
C ILE A 116 5.58 5.38 19.02
N SER A 117 4.97 4.30 18.56
CA SER A 117 4.20 3.38 19.41
C SER A 117 5.06 2.43 20.25
N GLY A 118 6.39 2.51 20.13
CA GLY A 118 7.33 1.65 20.86
C GLY A 118 7.41 0.22 20.32
N GLU A 119 7.02 -0.03 19.07
CA GLU A 119 7.27 -1.32 18.42
C GLU A 119 8.76 -1.50 18.15
N ASP A 120 9.26 -2.71 18.42
CA ASP A 120 10.63 -3.07 18.09
C ASP A 120 10.76 -3.32 16.58
N LEU A 121 11.16 -2.28 15.85
CA LEU A 121 11.46 -2.39 14.43
C LEU A 121 12.52 -3.45 14.13
N MET A 122 13.46 -3.68 15.05
CA MET A 122 14.53 -4.64 14.83
C MET A 122 13.96 -6.06 14.70
N ALA A 123 12.91 -6.38 15.45
CA ALA A 123 12.20 -7.65 15.35
C ALA A 123 11.57 -7.86 13.95
N LEU A 124 11.18 -6.80 13.23
CA LEU A 124 10.62 -6.90 11.88
C LEU A 124 11.64 -7.35 10.83
N PHE A 125 12.93 -7.15 11.10
CA PHE A 125 14.04 -7.47 10.18
C PHE A 125 14.92 -8.62 10.70
N GLN A 126 14.42 -9.44 11.61
CA GLN A 126 15.13 -10.58 12.17
C GLN A 126 14.40 -11.92 11.96
N GLY A 127 15.18 -12.99 11.78
CA GLY A 127 14.67 -14.36 11.70
C GLY A 127 13.62 -14.56 10.60
N ALA A 128 12.56 -15.30 10.91
CA ALA A 128 11.47 -15.58 9.98
C ALA A 128 10.67 -14.32 9.59
N GLN A 129 10.63 -13.30 10.46
CA GLN A 129 9.87 -12.08 10.24
C GLN A 129 10.45 -11.23 9.11
N LEU A 130 11.76 -11.31 8.87
CA LEU A 130 12.43 -10.61 7.78
C LEU A 130 11.81 -10.98 6.41
N SER A 131 11.60 -12.27 6.17
CA SER A 131 11.02 -12.75 4.90
C SER A 131 9.61 -12.20 4.71
N VAL A 132 8.80 -12.22 5.78
CA VAL A 132 7.42 -11.74 5.76
C VAL A 132 7.36 -10.24 5.48
N THR A 133 8.18 -9.45 6.18
CA THR A 133 8.24 -7.99 5.99
C THR A 133 8.70 -7.64 4.58
N VAL A 134 9.76 -8.27 4.07
CA VAL A 134 10.28 -8.03 2.73
C VAL A 134 9.26 -8.47 1.67
N GLY A 135 8.63 -9.64 1.83
CA GLY A 135 7.58 -10.12 0.94
C GLY A 135 6.36 -9.19 0.91
N GLY A 136 5.99 -8.63 2.05
CA GLY A 136 4.98 -7.59 2.21
C GLY A 136 5.29 -6.32 1.41
N ILE A 137 6.51 -5.80 1.55
CA ILE A 137 6.98 -4.62 0.82
C ILE A 137 6.99 -4.88 -0.68
N LEU A 138 7.51 -6.03 -1.12
CA LEU A 138 7.56 -6.40 -2.53
C LEU A 138 6.15 -6.52 -3.13
N SER A 139 5.21 -7.12 -2.39
CA SER A 139 3.81 -7.19 -2.81
C SER A 139 3.21 -5.80 -3.01
N ALA A 140 3.39 -4.91 -2.03
CA ALA A 140 2.85 -3.55 -2.10
C ALA A 140 3.43 -2.78 -3.29
N ILE A 141 4.74 -2.90 -3.54
CA ILE A 141 5.41 -2.28 -4.69
C ILE A 141 4.85 -2.85 -6.00
N LEU A 142 4.78 -4.17 -6.16
CA LEU A 142 4.25 -4.79 -7.37
C LEU A 142 2.80 -4.38 -7.63
N GLY A 143 1.95 -4.43 -6.60
CA GLY A 143 0.56 -4.02 -6.70
C GLY A 143 0.45 -2.57 -7.17
N ALA A 144 1.17 -1.65 -6.54
CA ALA A 144 1.12 -0.24 -6.91
C ALA A 144 1.72 0.07 -8.29
N VAL A 145 2.76 -0.66 -8.71
CA VAL A 145 3.33 -0.53 -10.05
C VAL A 145 2.31 -0.99 -11.09
N ILE A 146 1.71 -2.16 -10.92
CA ILE A 146 0.67 -2.69 -11.81
C ILE A 146 -0.52 -1.73 -11.88
N GLY A 147 -1.03 -1.30 -10.71
CA GLY A 147 -2.12 -0.33 -10.62
C GLY A 147 -1.78 0.99 -11.32
N GLY A 148 -0.61 1.55 -11.01
CA GLY A 148 -0.16 2.83 -11.57
C GLY A 148 0.04 2.81 -13.07
N LEU A 149 0.53 1.69 -13.63
CA LEU A 149 0.60 1.47 -15.08
C LEU A 149 -0.79 1.50 -15.71
N ILE A 150 -1.73 0.72 -15.17
CA ILE A 150 -3.09 0.62 -15.70
C ILE A 150 -3.80 1.98 -15.62
N GLY A 151 -3.75 2.64 -14.46
CA GLY A 151 -4.40 3.94 -14.26
C GLY A 151 -3.76 5.05 -15.11
N GLY A 152 -2.44 5.09 -15.18
CA GLY A 152 -1.70 6.05 -16.01
C GLY A 152 -1.91 5.83 -17.51
N PHE A 153 -2.12 4.59 -17.95
CA PHE A 153 -2.42 4.26 -19.34
C PHE A 153 -3.86 4.66 -19.71
N ILE A 154 -4.85 4.27 -18.91
CA ILE A 154 -6.27 4.52 -19.18
C ILE A 154 -6.61 6.02 -19.16
N SER A 155 -5.96 6.78 -18.29
CA SER A 155 -6.18 8.22 -18.15
C SER A 155 -5.63 9.07 -19.32
N GLY A 156 -4.96 8.42 -20.28
CA GLY A 156 -4.46 9.04 -21.50
C GLY A 156 -3.11 9.75 -21.33
N PRO A 157 -2.56 10.31 -22.43
CA PRO A 157 -1.28 11.01 -22.40
C PRO A 157 -1.34 12.24 -21.49
N TYR A 158 -0.17 12.64 -20.99
CA TYR A 158 -0.07 13.86 -20.20
C TYR A 158 -0.41 15.08 -21.07
N GLU A 159 -1.25 15.97 -20.54
CA GLU A 159 -1.53 17.29 -21.10
C GLU A 159 -0.26 18.15 -20.99
N GLU A 160 0.69 17.96 -21.91
CA GLU A 160 1.75 18.93 -22.17
C GLU A 160 1.17 20.04 -23.03
N VAL A 161 0.68 21.10 -22.37
CA VAL A 161 0.37 22.41 -22.96
C VAL A 161 -0.85 22.43 -23.89
N TYR A 162 -1.96 22.94 -23.34
CA TYR A 162 -2.73 23.99 -24.01
C TYR A 162 -2.49 25.29 -23.25
#